data_AF-A0A9N9TCH5-F1
#
_entry.id   AF-A0A9N9TCH5-F1
#
_cell.length_a   1.000
_cell.length_b   1.000
_cell.length_c   1.000
_cell.angle_alpha   90.00
_cell.angle_beta   90.00
_cell.angle_gamma   90.00
#
_symmetry.space_group_name_H-M   'P 1'
#
loop_
_entity.id
_entity.type
_entity.pdbx_description
1 polymer ?
#
loop_
_entity_poly.entity_id
_entity_poly.type
_entity_poly.pdbx_seq_one_letter_code
_entity_poly.pdbx_strand_id
1 'polypeptide(L)'
;MATKGLYCMDGSDYEHRQRIASHYQISALNKSRLKYCIFFHYLLFFAMLAKLSADILDKLDIFILEIEELDIPKPLWWEYIWCISLLLSFLGLEAIKKNKISLMKKYMTGLLLFGFLPLFYAIVYYFSDVWIYLTFEDKDELEDVHMWQGYPYGMLWYAFILLTIQVHLFSMYFSWNLLTAWKMKGTKKFE
;
A
#
# COMPACT_ATOMS: atom_id res chain seq x y z
N MET A 1 -20.11 -20.03 -32.57
CA MET A 1 -21.59 -20.11 -32.62
C MET A 1 -22.07 -20.51 -31.25
N ALA A 2 -22.80 -19.63 -30.56
CA ALA A 2 -23.39 -19.96 -29.27
C ALA A 2 -24.69 -20.73 -29.52
N THR A 3 -24.73 -22.00 -29.13
CA THR A 3 -25.95 -22.82 -29.09
C THR A 3 -26.86 -22.29 -27.99
N LYS A 4 -27.63 -21.25 -28.32
CA LYS A 4 -28.82 -20.85 -27.58
C LYS A 4 -29.98 -21.72 -28.04
N GLY A 5 -30.37 -22.70 -27.23
CA GLY A 5 -31.61 -23.43 -27.50
C GLY A 5 -31.66 -24.82 -26.91
N LEU A 6 -31.72 -24.92 -25.59
CA LEU A 6 -32.58 -25.91 -24.92
C LEU A 6 -32.82 -25.36 -23.51
N TYR A 7 -34.05 -24.91 -23.24
CA TYR A 7 -34.47 -24.42 -21.93
C TYR A 7 -34.51 -25.62 -20.99
N CYS A 8 -33.48 -25.77 -20.14
CA CYS A 8 -33.58 -26.66 -19.01
C CYS A 8 -34.31 -25.90 -17.89
N MET A 9 -35.55 -26.30 -17.63
CA MET A 9 -36.38 -25.84 -16.50
C MET A 9 -36.07 -26.64 -15.23
N ASP A 10 -34.87 -27.21 -15.11
CA ASP A 10 -34.34 -27.63 -13.82
C ASP A 10 -33.60 -26.44 -13.20
N GLY A 11 -33.53 -26.32 -11.88
CA GLY A 11 -32.90 -25.16 -11.22
C GLY A 11 -31.41 -24.94 -11.56
N SER A 12 -30.81 -25.77 -12.43
CA SER A 12 -29.39 -25.71 -12.79
C SER A 12 -28.99 -24.43 -13.52
N ASP A 13 -29.85 -23.88 -14.40
CA ASP A 13 -29.57 -22.60 -15.08
C ASP A 13 -29.62 -21.43 -14.07
N TYR A 14 -30.54 -21.49 -13.11
CA TYR A 14 -30.63 -20.49 -12.04
C TYR A 14 -29.38 -20.51 -11.15
N GLU A 15 -28.97 -21.69 -10.68
CA GLU A 15 -27.74 -21.84 -9.91
C GLU A 15 -26.50 -21.38 -10.68
N HIS A 16 -26.41 -21.73 -11.97
CA HIS A 16 -25.29 -21.34 -12.82
C HIS A 16 -25.21 -19.81 -12.97
N ARG A 17 -26.33 -19.14 -13.24
CA ARG A 17 -26.40 -17.67 -13.35
C ARG A 17 -26.09 -16.98 -12.02
N GLN A 18 -26.59 -17.51 -10.90
CA GLN A 18 -26.26 -16.98 -9.57
C GLN A 18 -24.75 -17.10 -9.25
N ARG A 19 -24.13 -18.24 -9.54
CA ARG A 19 -22.68 -18.42 -9.36
C ARG A 19 -21.89 -17.44 -10.22
N ILE A 20 -22.29 -17.22 -11.47
CA ILE A 20 -21.63 -16.23 -12.35
C ILE A 20 -21.82 -14.79 -11.81
N ALA A 21 -23.03 -14.42 -11.41
CA ALA A 21 -23.34 -13.08 -10.90
C ALA A 21 -22.56 -12.77 -9.62
N SER A 22 -22.52 -13.71 -8.67
CA SER A 22 -21.74 -13.56 -7.43
C SER A 22 -20.25 -13.41 -7.70
N HIS A 23 -19.67 -14.14 -8.67
CA HIS A 23 -18.28 -13.95 -9.08
C HIS A 23 -18.00 -12.55 -9.65
N TYR A 24 -18.89 -12.01 -10.49
CA TYR A 24 -18.74 -10.66 -11.02
C TYR A 24 -18.86 -9.60 -9.93
N GLN A 25 -19.78 -9.77 -8.98
CA GLN A 25 -19.92 -8.88 -7.83
C GLN A 25 -18.67 -8.89 -6.94
N ILE A 26 -18.13 -10.08 -6.63
CA ILE A 26 -16.89 -10.21 -5.84
C ILE A 26 -15.72 -9.52 -6.55
N SER A 27 -15.55 -9.73 -7.86
CA SER A 27 -14.48 -9.06 -8.59
C SER A 27 -14.67 -7.55 -8.65
N ALA A 28 -15.89 -7.06 -8.93
CA ALA A 28 -16.18 -5.63 -8.97
C ALA A 28 -15.91 -4.94 -7.62
N LEU A 29 -16.36 -5.56 -6.52
CA LEU A 29 -16.16 -5.06 -5.17
C LEU A 29 -14.68 -4.96 -4.80
N ASN A 30 -13.91 -6.03 -5.02
CA ASN A 30 -12.47 -6.04 -4.71
C ASN A 30 -11.69 -5.06 -5.58
N LYS A 31 -12.08 -4.83 -6.85
CA LYS A 31 -11.48 -3.77 -7.68
C LYS A 31 -11.71 -2.40 -7.10
N SER A 32 -12.94 -2.10 -6.67
CA SER A 32 -13.26 -0.81 -6.06
C SER A 32 -12.46 -0.60 -4.78
N ARG A 33 -12.44 -1.60 -3.89
CA ARG A 33 -11.67 -1.58 -2.65
C ARG A 33 -10.17 -1.40 -2.87
N LEU A 34 -9.59 -2.10 -3.85
CA LEU A 34 -8.18 -1.92 -4.21
C LEU A 34 -7.89 -0.50 -4.73
N LYS A 35 -8.81 0.14 -5.48
CA LYS A 35 -8.66 1.54 -5.87
C LYS A 35 -8.64 2.48 -4.66
N TYR A 36 -9.48 2.24 -3.66
CA TYR A 36 -9.44 3.01 -2.42
C TYR A 36 -8.12 2.83 -1.67
N CYS A 37 -7.60 1.60 -1.58
CA CYS A 37 -6.29 1.37 -0.98
C CYS A 37 -5.18 2.12 -1.74
N ILE A 38 -5.20 2.10 -3.08
CA ILE A 38 -4.25 2.86 -3.90
C ILE A 38 -4.41 4.37 -3.65
N PHE A 39 -5.64 4.88 -3.54
CA PHE A 39 -5.89 6.28 -3.20
C PHE A 39 -5.31 6.66 -1.83
N PHE A 40 -5.52 5.85 -0.78
CA PHE A 40 -4.91 6.11 0.53
C PHE A 40 -3.38 5.99 0.50
N HIS A 41 -2.84 5.09 -0.32
CA HIS A 41 -1.40 5.02 -0.55
C HIS A 41 -0.87 6.32 -1.18
N TYR A 42 -1.63 6.96 -2.08
CA TYR A 42 -1.27 8.25 -2.66
C TYR A 42 -1.27 9.36 -1.60
N LEU A 43 -2.26 9.37 -0.70
CA LEU A 43 -2.29 10.33 0.41
C LEU A 43 -1.08 10.18 1.34
N LEU A 44 -0.75 8.95 1.73
CA LEU A 44 0.45 8.65 2.52
C LEU A 44 1.74 9.03 1.77
N PHE A 45 1.77 8.84 0.45
CA PHE A 45 2.88 9.29 -0.37
C PHE A 45 3.04 10.80 -0.38
N PHE A 46 1.95 11.58 -0.48
CA PHE A 46 2.06 13.03 -0.38
C PHE A 46 2.54 13.49 1.00
N ALA A 47 2.15 12.79 2.07
CA ALA A 47 2.71 13.05 3.40
C ALA A 47 4.22 12.77 3.46
N MET A 48 4.66 11.64 2.92
CA MET A 48 6.09 11.33 2.78
C MET A 48 6.82 12.37 1.92
N LEU A 49 6.22 12.78 0.79
CA LEU A 49 6.81 13.75 -0.12
C LEU A 49 6.94 15.13 0.51
N ALA A 50 5.96 15.55 1.33
CA ALA A 50 6.06 16.80 2.09
C ALA A 50 7.20 16.77 3.11
N LYS A 51 7.51 15.61 3.67
CA LYS A 51 8.71 15.44 4.51
C LYS A 51 9.99 15.47 3.68
N LEU A 52 10.02 14.75 2.55
CA LEU A 52 11.17 14.70 1.65
C LEU A 52 11.44 16.02 0.91
N SER A 53 10.44 16.92 0.82
CA SER A 53 10.57 18.14 0.03
C SER A 53 11.63 19.09 0.58
N ALA A 54 11.87 19.11 1.90
CA ALA A 54 12.92 19.93 2.49
C ALA A 54 14.31 19.56 1.90
N ASP A 55 14.67 18.28 1.95
CA ASP A 55 15.93 17.80 1.38
C ASP A 55 15.98 17.94 -0.16
N ILE A 56 14.85 17.78 -0.86
CA ILE A 56 14.80 17.98 -2.32
C ILE A 56 15.07 19.45 -2.67
N LEU A 57 14.50 20.40 -1.93
CA LEU A 57 14.71 21.84 -2.13
C LEU A 57 16.17 22.22 -1.86
N ASP A 58 16.76 21.71 -0.78
CA ASP A 58 18.17 21.90 -0.47
C ASP A 58 19.08 21.40 -1.63
N LYS A 59 18.79 20.21 -2.17
CA LYS A 59 19.54 19.65 -3.32
C LYS A 59 19.38 20.44 -4.61
N LEU A 60 18.31 21.24 -4.74
CA LEU A 60 18.07 22.12 -5.87
C LEU A 60 18.61 23.54 -5.64
N ASP A 61 19.29 23.78 -4.51
CA ASP A 61 19.79 25.10 -4.10
C ASP A 61 18.66 26.14 -3.97
N ILE A 62 17.48 25.69 -3.51
CA ILE A 62 16.30 26.54 -3.26
C ILE A 62 16.14 26.73 -1.75
N PHE A 63 16.31 27.95 -1.29
CA PHE A 63 16.19 28.31 0.12
C PHE A 63 14.80 28.88 0.46
N ILE A 64 14.12 28.27 1.43
CA ILE A 64 12.86 28.77 1.98
C ILE A 64 12.99 28.76 3.51
N LEU A 65 13.02 29.96 4.11
CA LEU A 65 13.31 30.15 5.53
C LEU A 65 12.33 29.37 6.43
N GLU A 66 11.04 29.41 6.11
CA GLU A 66 10.00 28.73 6.90
C GLU A 66 10.13 27.20 6.91
N ILE A 67 10.73 26.63 5.85
CA ILE A 67 10.97 25.18 5.76
C ILE A 67 12.24 24.81 6.53
N GLU A 68 13.27 25.65 6.49
CA GLU A 68 14.50 25.41 7.24
C GLU A 68 14.29 25.58 8.75
N GLU A 69 13.49 26.57 9.18
CA GLU A 69 13.11 26.77 10.58
C GLU A 69 12.36 25.57 11.18
N LEU A 70 11.72 24.74 10.33
CA LEU A 70 11.03 23.54 10.77
C LEU A 70 12.00 22.42 11.19
N ASP A 71 13.29 22.55 10.86
CA ASP A 71 14.37 21.62 11.19
C ASP A 71 13.97 20.16 10.94
N ILE A 72 13.44 19.89 9.73
CA ILE A 72 12.96 18.56 9.37
C ILE A 72 14.15 17.58 9.34
N PRO A 73 14.10 16.45 10.08
CA PRO A 73 15.20 15.52 10.11
C PRO A 73 15.52 14.97 8.72
N LYS A 74 16.82 14.87 8.41
CA LYS A 74 17.29 14.42 7.11
C LYS A 74 16.72 13.04 6.75
N PRO A 75 16.30 12.85 5.49
CA PRO A 75 15.70 11.59 5.08
C PRO A 75 16.71 10.45 4.99
N LEU A 76 16.25 9.29 5.44
CA LEU A 76 16.94 8.02 5.28
C LEU A 76 16.58 7.40 3.92
N TRP A 77 17.46 6.53 3.42
CA TRP A 77 17.26 5.87 2.14
C TRP A 77 15.96 5.08 2.04
N TRP A 78 15.49 4.49 3.14
CA TRP A 78 14.25 3.71 3.15
C TRP A 78 13.03 4.55 2.74
N GLU A 79 13.02 5.85 3.06
CA GLU A 79 11.93 6.78 2.72
C GLU A 79 11.82 6.97 1.21
N TYR A 80 12.96 7.18 0.54
CA TYR A 80 13.02 7.26 -0.93
C TYR A 80 12.69 5.93 -1.61
N ILE A 81 13.19 4.81 -1.06
CA ILE A 81 12.91 3.48 -1.61
C ILE A 81 11.41 3.20 -1.48
N TRP A 82 10.79 3.59 -0.37
CA TRP A 82 9.35 3.42 -0.16
C TRP A 82 8.51 4.18 -1.18
N CYS A 83 8.93 5.37 -1.58
CA CYS A 83 8.28 6.16 -2.64
C CYS A 83 8.19 5.43 -3.99
N ILE A 84 9.08 4.47 -4.29
CA ILE A 84 9.01 3.64 -5.51
C ILE A 84 7.74 2.79 -5.53
N SER A 85 7.22 2.39 -4.36
CA SER A 85 5.99 1.59 -4.26
C SER A 85 4.75 2.29 -4.84
N LEU A 86 4.75 3.64 -4.86
CA LEU A 86 3.71 4.42 -5.52
C LEU A 86 3.71 4.15 -7.03
N LEU A 87 4.87 4.15 -7.68
CA LEU A 87 4.98 3.94 -9.14
C LEU A 87 4.45 2.56 -9.53
N LEU A 88 4.59 1.57 -8.64
CA LEU A 88 4.09 0.23 -8.89
C LEU A 88 2.56 0.15 -8.85
N SER A 89 1.88 1.10 -8.21
CA SER A 89 0.40 1.16 -8.20
C SER A 89 -0.21 1.29 -9.60
N PHE A 90 0.51 1.89 -10.56
CA PHE A 90 0.08 1.94 -11.97
C PHE A 90 -0.10 0.54 -12.55
N LEU A 91 0.75 -0.42 -12.16
CA LEU A 91 0.60 -1.82 -12.55
C LEU A 91 -0.68 -2.43 -11.95
N GLY A 92 -1.01 -2.08 -10.71
CA GLY A 92 -2.24 -2.50 -10.04
C GLY A 92 -3.49 -1.95 -10.71
N LEU A 93 -3.51 -0.65 -11.02
CA LEU A 93 -4.60 0.04 -11.73
C LEU A 93 -4.80 -0.53 -13.15
N GLU A 94 -3.72 -0.79 -13.87
CA GLU A 94 -3.77 -1.39 -15.19
C GLU A 94 -4.23 -2.86 -15.15
N ALA A 95 -3.80 -3.60 -14.11
CA ALA A 95 -4.23 -4.97 -13.89
C ALA A 95 -5.74 -5.06 -13.66
N ILE A 96 -6.33 -4.18 -12.84
CA ILE A 96 -7.79 -4.18 -12.59
C ILE A 96 -8.60 -3.75 -13.81
N LYS A 97 -8.06 -2.84 -14.64
CA LYS A 97 -8.70 -2.38 -15.88
C LYS A 97 -8.77 -3.53 -16.89
N LYS A 98 -7.69 -4.29 -17.04
CA LYS A 98 -7.55 -5.33 -18.07
C LYS A 98 -7.77 -6.77 -17.55
N ASN A 99 -8.04 -6.95 -16.25
CA ASN A 99 -8.05 -8.26 -15.57
C ASN A 99 -6.76 -9.07 -15.82
N LYS A 100 -5.61 -8.39 -15.85
CA LYS A 100 -4.32 -9.02 -16.21
C LYS A 100 -3.63 -9.59 -14.98
N ILE A 101 -3.66 -10.92 -14.84
CA ILE A 101 -3.01 -11.67 -13.76
C ILE A 101 -1.51 -11.34 -13.63
N SER A 102 -0.78 -11.27 -14.76
CA SER A 102 0.66 -10.98 -14.75
C SER A 102 0.97 -9.61 -14.14
N LEU A 103 0.21 -8.57 -14.51
CA LEU A 103 0.39 -7.23 -13.97
C LEU A 103 0.03 -7.17 -12.48
N MET A 104 -1.02 -7.87 -12.05
CA MET A 104 -1.38 -7.94 -10.63
C MET A 104 -0.29 -8.63 -9.80
N LYS A 105 0.31 -9.72 -10.31
CA LYS A 105 1.45 -10.36 -9.65
C LYS A 105 2.65 -9.41 -9.54
N LYS A 106 2.99 -8.70 -10.62
CA LYS A 106 4.09 -7.71 -10.60
C LYS A 106 3.82 -6.59 -9.60
N TYR A 107 2.59 -6.08 -9.54
CA TYR A 107 2.18 -5.10 -8.53
C TYR A 107 2.35 -5.63 -7.11
N MET A 108 1.87 -6.84 -6.81
CA MET A 108 2.00 -7.45 -5.48
C MET A 108 3.47 -7.69 -5.10
N THR A 109 4.30 -8.20 -6.02
CA THR A 109 5.74 -8.36 -5.79
C THR A 109 6.42 -7.01 -5.55
N GLY A 110 6.07 -6.00 -6.34
CA GLY A 110 6.57 -4.65 -6.14
C GLY A 110 6.17 -4.07 -4.78
N LEU A 111 4.93 -4.28 -4.35
CA LEU A 111 4.44 -3.83 -3.05
C LEU A 111 5.16 -4.53 -1.89
N LEU A 112 5.51 -5.81 -2.04
CA LEU A 112 6.34 -6.52 -1.06
C LEU A 112 7.75 -5.93 -0.97
N LEU A 113 8.42 -5.71 -2.10
CA LEU A 113 9.81 -5.28 -2.14
C LEU A 113 10.02 -3.80 -1.82
N PHE A 114 9.13 -2.93 -2.29
CA PHE A 114 9.28 -1.48 -2.15
C PHE A 114 8.26 -0.88 -1.18
N GLY A 115 7.18 -1.59 -0.84
CA GLY A 115 6.22 -1.15 0.17
C GLY A 115 6.59 -1.68 1.55
N PHE A 116 6.58 -3.00 1.73
CA PHE A 116 6.78 -3.62 3.04
C PHE A 116 8.24 -3.62 3.51
N LEU A 117 9.19 -3.97 2.65
CA LEU A 117 10.59 -4.13 3.09
C LEU A 117 11.21 -2.84 3.66
N PRO A 118 11.02 -1.65 3.07
CA PRO A 118 11.47 -0.40 3.68
C PRO A 118 10.81 -0.11 5.04
N LEU A 119 9.54 -0.47 5.21
CA LEU A 119 8.83 -0.30 6.48
C LEU A 119 9.37 -1.25 7.57
N PHE A 120 9.69 -2.49 7.22
CA PHE A 120 10.34 -3.41 8.16
C PHE A 120 11.71 -2.91 8.60
N TYR A 121 12.49 -2.37 7.67
CA TYR A 121 13.73 -1.68 8.02
C TYR A 121 13.47 -0.51 8.98
N ALA A 122 12.49 0.34 8.68
CA ALA A 122 12.15 1.49 9.52
C ALA A 122 11.71 1.08 10.94
N ILE A 123 10.91 0.01 11.07
CA ILE A 123 10.51 -0.54 12.38
C ILE A 123 11.76 -0.91 13.19
N VAL A 124 12.69 -1.66 12.61
CA VAL A 124 13.92 -2.07 13.31
C VAL A 124 14.78 -0.86 13.64
N TYR A 125 14.90 0.10 12.71
CA TYR A 125 15.71 1.30 12.88
C TYR A 125 15.23 2.17 14.04
N TYR A 126 13.92 2.43 14.14
CA TYR A 126 13.34 3.28 15.19
C TYR A 126 12.93 2.51 16.47
N PHE A 127 13.18 1.19 16.52
CA PHE A 127 12.73 0.36 17.64
C PHE A 127 13.28 0.83 18.98
N SER A 128 14.57 1.16 19.05
CA SER A 128 15.22 1.59 20.30
C SER A 128 14.60 2.87 20.83
N ASP A 129 14.52 3.92 20.00
CA ASP A 129 13.93 5.21 20.37
C ASP A 129 12.49 5.07 20.85
N VAL A 130 11.69 4.27 20.14
CA VAL A 130 10.29 4.02 20.52
C VAL A 130 10.20 3.24 21.81
N TRP A 131 11.06 2.24 22.00
CA TRP A 131 11.08 1.45 23.22
C TRP A 131 11.43 2.31 24.44
N ILE A 132 12.55 3.05 24.37
CA ILE A 132 12.98 3.97 25.42
C ILE A 132 11.88 4.99 25.73
N TYR A 133 11.31 5.62 24.71
CA TYR A 133 10.23 6.60 24.91
C TYR A 133 8.98 6.03 25.58
N LEU A 134 8.69 4.73 25.41
CA LEU A 134 7.53 4.08 26.03
C LEU A 134 7.81 3.52 27.43
N THR A 135 9.07 3.27 27.77
CA THR A 135 9.46 2.60 29.01
C THR A 135 10.37 3.40 29.94
N PHE A 136 10.69 4.66 29.60
CA PHE A 136 11.56 5.49 30.43
C PHE A 136 11.04 5.60 31.85
N GLU A 137 11.93 5.45 32.84
CA GLU A 137 11.63 5.69 34.24
C GLU A 137 12.18 7.05 34.66
N ASP A 138 13.37 7.38 34.17
CA ASP A 138 14.03 8.66 34.41
C ASP A 138 14.08 9.53 33.14
N LYS A 139 13.95 10.85 33.32
CA LYS A 139 13.96 11.80 32.19
C LYS A 139 15.30 11.85 31.47
N ASP A 140 16.37 11.50 32.15
CA ASP A 140 17.72 11.49 31.58
C ASP A 140 17.85 10.43 30.48
N GLU A 141 17.04 9.35 30.52
CA GLU A 141 16.97 8.35 29.44
C GLU A 141 16.41 8.92 28.12
N LEU A 142 15.64 10.01 28.19
CA LEU A 142 15.06 10.65 27.01
C LEU A 142 16.09 11.48 26.24
N GLU A 143 17.29 11.73 26.80
CA GLU A 143 18.37 12.43 26.10
C GLU A 143 18.86 11.65 24.87
N ASP A 144 18.76 10.32 24.90
CA ASP A 144 19.16 9.44 23.79
C ASP A 144 18.07 9.32 22.70
N VAL A 145 16.86 9.82 22.95
CA VAL A 145 15.74 9.74 21.99
C VAL A 145 15.80 10.90 21.01
N HIS A 146 15.76 10.60 19.71
CA HIS A 146 15.72 11.66 18.71
C HIS A 146 14.37 12.38 18.70
N MET A 147 14.39 13.70 18.95
CA MET A 147 13.22 14.56 19.02
C MET A 147 13.12 15.48 17.79
N TRP A 148 11.91 15.69 17.28
CA TRP A 148 11.60 16.69 16.25
C TRP A 148 10.45 17.57 16.74
N GLN A 149 10.67 18.88 16.84
CA GLN A 149 9.69 19.86 17.33
C GLN A 149 9.06 19.49 18.69
N GLY A 150 9.85 18.88 19.59
CA GLY A 150 9.40 18.43 20.91
C GLY A 150 8.65 17.10 20.92
N TYR A 151 8.52 16.41 19.80
CA TYR A 151 7.91 15.08 19.70
C TYR A 151 8.97 14.01 19.40
N PRO A 152 8.85 12.79 19.98
CA PRO A 152 9.72 11.67 19.65
C PRO A 152 9.56 11.27 18.18
N TYR A 153 10.63 11.43 17.40
CA TYR A 153 10.61 11.23 15.96
C TYR A 153 10.26 9.78 15.57
N GLY A 154 10.80 8.80 16.32
CA GLY A 154 10.48 7.39 16.12
C GLY A 154 8.99 7.07 16.27
N MET A 155 8.28 7.73 17.21
CA MET A 155 6.84 7.53 17.41
C MET A 155 6.02 8.10 16.25
N LEU A 156 6.41 9.27 15.72
CA LEU A 156 5.77 9.85 14.54
C LEU A 156 5.90 8.90 13.34
N TRP A 157 7.06 8.27 13.18
CA TRP A 157 7.25 7.23 12.16
C TRP A 157 6.40 6.00 12.41
N TYR A 158 6.29 5.51 13.65
CA TYR A 158 5.44 4.37 13.96
C TYR A 158 3.97 4.63 13.61
N ALA A 159 3.47 5.85 13.85
CA ALA A 159 2.12 6.23 13.42
C ALA A 159 1.96 6.13 11.88
N PHE A 160 2.91 6.66 11.11
CA PHE A 160 2.92 6.55 9.66
C PHE A 160 3.02 5.09 9.18
N ILE A 161 3.91 4.30 9.79
CA ILE A 161 4.16 2.90 9.46
C ILE A 161 2.90 2.07 9.69
N LEU A 162 2.19 2.25 10.81
CA LEU A 162 0.96 1.51 11.11
C LEU A 162 -0.13 1.75 10.06
N LEU A 163 -0.37 3.01 9.70
CA LEU A 163 -1.34 3.38 8.65
C LEU A 163 -0.92 2.77 7.30
N THR A 164 0.37 2.84 6.98
CA THR A 164 0.89 2.32 5.72
C THR A 164 0.79 0.81 5.62
N ILE A 165 1.19 0.08 6.66
CA ILE A 165 1.06 -1.37 6.73
C ILE A 165 -0.40 -1.77 6.58
N GLN A 166 -1.33 -1.07 7.23
CA GLN A 166 -2.76 -1.33 7.10
C GLN A 166 -3.23 -1.20 5.63
N VAL A 167 -2.86 -0.11 4.96
CA VAL A 167 -3.19 0.12 3.54
C VAL A 167 -2.56 -0.95 2.64
N HIS A 168 -1.30 -1.33 2.87
CA HIS A 168 -0.59 -2.34 2.08
C HIS A 168 -1.15 -3.75 2.31
N LEU A 169 -1.51 -4.11 3.54
CA LEU A 169 -2.15 -5.39 3.86
C LEU A 169 -3.51 -5.54 3.16
N PHE A 170 -4.34 -4.49 3.21
CA PHE A 170 -5.60 -4.50 2.47
C PHE A 170 -5.40 -4.54 0.96
N SER A 171 -4.39 -3.82 0.44
CA SER A 171 -4.02 -3.90 -0.98
C SER A 171 -3.68 -5.33 -1.39
N MET A 172 -2.82 -6.01 -0.62
CA MET A 172 -2.45 -7.41 -0.85
C MET A 172 -3.66 -8.34 -0.77
N TYR A 173 -4.51 -8.17 0.23
CA TYR A 173 -5.72 -8.98 0.42
C TYR A 173 -6.69 -8.85 -0.77
N PHE A 174 -7.01 -7.63 -1.20
CA PHE A 174 -7.91 -7.43 -2.34
C PHE A 174 -7.28 -7.88 -3.66
N SER A 175 -5.98 -7.66 -3.85
CA SER A 175 -5.24 -8.18 -5.01
C SER A 175 -5.25 -9.71 -5.07
N TRP A 176 -5.08 -10.38 -3.93
CA TRP A 176 -5.15 -11.84 -3.85
C TRP A 176 -6.54 -12.37 -4.22
N ASN A 177 -7.59 -11.76 -3.68
CA ASN A 177 -8.98 -12.11 -4.02
C ASN A 177 -9.27 -11.93 -5.52
N LEU A 178 -8.74 -10.88 -6.13
CA LEU A 178 -8.85 -10.64 -7.58
C LEU A 178 -8.10 -11.70 -8.40
N LEU A 179 -6.89 -12.09 -7.98
CA LEU A 179 -6.15 -13.16 -8.64
C LEU A 179 -6.90 -14.49 -8.61
N THR A 180 -7.49 -14.84 -7.47
CA THR A 180 -8.30 -16.05 -7.31
C THR A 180 -9.51 -16.01 -8.24
N ALA A 181 -10.26 -14.89 -8.24
CA ALA A 181 -11.44 -14.71 -9.10
C ALA A 181 -11.10 -14.77 -10.60
N TRP A 182 -9.98 -14.19 -11.04
CA TRP A 182 -9.60 -14.17 -12.46
C TRP A 182 -9.05 -15.52 -12.94
N LYS A 183 -8.35 -16.27 -12.09
CA LYS A 183 -7.85 -17.61 -12.43
C LYS A 183 -9.00 -18.59 -12.66
N MET A 184 -10.03 -18.58 -11.80
CA MET A 184 -11.22 -19.43 -11.96
C MET A 184 -11.94 -19.22 -13.30
N LYS A 185 -11.87 -18.01 -13.87
CA LYS A 185 -12.42 -17.72 -15.21
C LYS A 185 -11.57 -18.28 -16.35
N GLY A 186 -10.25 -18.36 -16.16
CA GLY A 186 -9.32 -18.90 -17.15
C GLY A 186 -9.47 -20.41 -17.34
N THR A 187 -9.69 -21.16 -16.26
CA THR A 187 -9.84 -22.62 -16.31
C THR A 187 -11.11 -23.06 -17.04
N LYS A 188 -12.23 -22.32 -16.89
CA LYS A 188 -13.50 -22.60 -17.58
C LYS A 188 -13.50 -22.34 -19.10
N LYS A 189 -12.41 -21.83 -19.68
CA LYS A 189 -12.31 -21.61 -21.13
C LYS A 189 -11.70 -22.81 -21.87
N PHE A 190 -11.21 -23.80 -21.12
CA PHE A 190 -10.54 -25.00 -21.64
C PHE A 190 -11.32 -26.31 -21.35
N GLU A 191 -12.50 -26.21 -20.73
CA GLU A 191 -13.54 -27.25 -20.68
C GLU A 191 -14.68 -26.84 -21.61
#